data_AF-A0A661MZB7-F1
#
_entry.id   AF-A0A661MZB7-F1
#
_cell.length_a   1.000
_cell.length_b   1.000
_cell.length_c   1.000
_cell.angle_alpha   90.00
_cell.angle_beta   90.00
_cell.angle_gamma   90.00
#
_symmetry.space_group_name_H-M   'P 1'
#
loop_
_entity.id
_entity.type
_entity.pdbx_description
1 polymer ?
#
loop_
_entity_poly.entity_id
_entity_poly.type
_entity_poly.pdbx_seq_one_letter_code
_entity_poly.pdbx_strand_id
1 'polypeptide(L)'
;MVFATTDRRKHWPTTVRFDTFRSALTPLAERLSSILPKGGADAAVHRGARRRFRRWALDADIELLSPVRGSGLAINASVGGLRIAVDTGVPVDHICTLRVRTAPDHSTIEHAKVVWSRARPDGYLLGLEFVSAPSS
;
A
#
# COMPACT_ATOMS: atom_id res chain seq x y z
N MET A 1 -70.49 0.46 16.92
CA MET A 1 -69.37 -0.16 17.65
C MET A 1 -68.59 -0.99 16.64
N VAL A 2 -67.49 -0.42 16.12
CA VAL A 2 -66.67 -1.00 15.02
C VAL A 2 -65.20 -0.69 15.33
N PHE A 3 -64.34 -1.62 14.92
CA PHE A 3 -63.00 -1.91 15.41
C PHE A 3 -61.87 -0.97 14.95
N ALA A 4 -60.86 -0.90 15.82
CA ALA A 4 -59.40 -0.78 15.62
C ALA A 4 -58.84 0.02 14.43
N THR A 5 -57.97 0.99 14.73
CA THR A 5 -56.97 1.51 13.79
C THR A 5 -55.59 1.40 14.43
N THR A 6 -54.77 0.50 13.89
CA THR A 6 -53.44 0.12 14.40
C THR A 6 -52.34 1.04 13.88
N ASP A 7 -51.47 1.41 14.83
CA ASP A 7 -50.08 1.88 14.80
C ASP A 7 -49.38 2.01 13.43
N ARG A 8 -48.94 3.25 13.09
CA ARG A 8 -48.03 3.55 11.98
C ARG A 8 -46.57 3.47 12.45
N ARG A 9 -45.93 2.31 12.28
CA ARG A 9 -44.46 2.22 12.31
C ARG A 9 -43.92 2.22 10.89
N LYS A 10 -43.17 3.28 10.57
CA LYS A 10 -42.37 3.42 9.36
C LYS A 10 -41.36 2.27 9.29
N HIS A 11 -41.42 1.48 8.23
CA HIS A 11 -40.41 0.48 7.88
C HIS A 11 -39.33 1.12 7.02
N TRP A 12 -38.08 1.00 7.44
CA TRP A 12 -36.90 1.24 6.62
C TRP A 12 -36.70 -0.01 5.75
N PRO A 13 -36.45 0.11 4.43
CA PRO A 13 -36.12 -1.04 3.62
C PRO A 13 -34.68 -1.48 3.92
N THR A 14 -34.56 -2.51 4.76
CA THR A 14 -33.35 -3.32 4.87
C THR A 14 -33.24 -4.17 3.61
N THR A 15 -32.21 -3.92 2.79
CA THR A 15 -31.41 -4.88 2.00
C THR A 15 -30.79 -4.15 0.82
N VAL A 16 -29.62 -3.54 1.03
CA VAL A 16 -28.67 -3.33 -0.08
C VAL A 16 -27.86 -4.62 -0.16
N ARG A 17 -28.11 -5.41 -1.21
CA ARG A 17 -27.34 -6.61 -1.54
C ARG A 17 -25.88 -6.22 -1.76
N PHE A 18 -25.01 -6.54 -0.80
CA PHE A 18 -23.55 -6.55 -0.99
C PHE A 18 -23.13 -7.86 -1.66
N ASP A 19 -23.56 -8.07 -2.90
CA ASP A 19 -22.97 -9.09 -3.76
C ASP A 19 -22.33 -8.35 -4.93
N THR A 20 -21.01 -8.21 -4.89
CA THR A 20 -20.04 -8.22 -6.02
C THR A 20 -18.69 -7.70 -5.53
N PHE A 21 -17.90 -8.50 -4.80
CA PHE A 21 -16.45 -8.31 -4.73
C PHE A 21 -15.74 -9.65 -4.47
N ARG A 22 -15.91 -10.57 -5.42
CA ARG A 22 -15.04 -11.74 -5.56
C ARG A 22 -14.03 -11.43 -6.67
N SER A 23 -13.14 -10.47 -6.42
CA SER A 23 -12.07 -10.13 -7.36
C SER A 23 -10.79 -10.84 -6.95
N ALA A 24 -10.21 -11.56 -7.91
CA ALA A 24 -9.01 -12.36 -7.77
C ALA A 24 -7.84 -11.55 -7.22
N LEU A 25 -7.43 -11.81 -5.98
CA LEU A 25 -6.20 -11.27 -5.44
C LEU A 25 -5.04 -12.08 -6.01
N THR A 26 -4.36 -11.50 -7.00
CA THR A 26 -3.03 -11.92 -7.40
C THR A 26 -2.16 -12.07 -6.15
N PRO A 27 -1.51 -13.23 -5.91
CA PRO A 27 -0.68 -13.45 -4.74
C PRO A 27 0.32 -12.31 -4.54
N LEU A 28 0.59 -11.92 -3.28
CA LEU A 28 1.51 -10.82 -2.97
C LEU A 28 2.83 -10.94 -3.74
N ALA A 29 3.40 -12.13 -3.85
CA ALA A 29 4.62 -12.39 -4.62
C ALA A 29 4.52 -11.98 -6.11
N GLU A 30 3.37 -12.17 -6.75
CA GLU A 30 3.12 -11.84 -8.14
C GLU A 30 2.78 -10.34 -8.33
N ARG A 31 2.16 -9.71 -7.33
CA ARG A 31 2.01 -8.24 -7.29
C ARG A 31 3.35 -7.53 -7.09
N LEU A 32 4.23 -8.12 -6.30
CA LEU A 32 5.56 -7.57 -6.06
C LEU A 32 6.47 -7.71 -7.27
N SER A 33 6.37 -8.85 -7.99
CA SER A 33 7.17 -9.06 -9.19
C SER A 33 6.82 -8.07 -10.31
N SER A 34 5.59 -7.53 -10.34
CA SER A 34 5.23 -6.49 -11.32
C SER A 34 5.91 -5.16 -11.05
N ILE A 35 6.20 -4.82 -9.79
CA ILE A 35 6.83 -3.55 -9.38
C ILE A 35 8.37 -3.62 -9.54
N LEU A 36 8.95 -4.82 -9.54
CA LEU A 36 10.40 -5.00 -9.59
C LEU A 36 10.94 -4.93 -11.05
N PRO A 37 12.02 -4.18 -11.31
CA PRO A 37 12.65 -4.20 -12.62
C PRO A 37 13.28 -5.57 -12.91
N LYS A 38 13.25 -5.97 -14.19
CA LYS A 38 13.79 -7.26 -14.67
C LYS A 38 15.34 -7.32 -14.73
N GLY A 39 16.06 -6.27 -14.29
CA GLY A 39 17.52 -6.20 -14.34
C GLY A 39 18.12 -5.11 -13.44
N GLY A 40 19.44 -5.20 -13.18
CA GLY A 40 20.21 -4.22 -12.39
C GLY A 40 19.98 -4.35 -10.89
N ALA A 41 20.85 -5.10 -10.20
CA ALA A 41 20.51 -5.54 -8.86
C ALA A 41 21.69 -5.49 -7.90
N ASP A 42 21.55 -4.68 -6.86
CA ASP A 42 22.52 -4.46 -5.79
C ASP A 42 22.40 -5.61 -4.78
N ALA A 43 23.34 -6.56 -4.87
CA ALA A 43 23.44 -7.65 -3.93
C ALA A 43 24.38 -7.20 -2.79
N ALA A 44 23.81 -6.81 -1.65
CA ALA A 44 24.58 -6.54 -0.45
C ALA A 44 25.10 -7.87 0.15
N VAL A 45 26.15 -8.44 -0.44
CA VAL A 45 26.83 -9.66 0.03
C VAL A 45 28.11 -9.28 0.77
N HIS A 46 28.01 -9.09 2.08
CA HIS A 46 29.18 -9.05 2.97
C HIS A 46 28.80 -9.59 4.36
N ARG A 47 29.75 -10.30 5.03
CA ARG A 47 29.55 -10.90 6.37
C ARG A 47 29.02 -9.83 7.33
N GLY A 48 27.81 -10.01 7.86
CA GLY A 48 27.11 -9.03 8.72
C GLY A 48 25.93 -8.31 8.05
N ALA A 49 25.61 -8.61 6.78
CA ALA A 49 24.43 -8.07 6.12
C ALA A 49 23.13 -8.50 6.83
N ARG A 50 22.44 -7.55 7.46
CA ARG A 50 21.14 -7.75 8.17
C ARG A 50 19.92 -7.85 7.24
N ARG A 51 20.10 -7.75 5.92
CA ARG A 51 18.99 -7.63 4.96
C ARG A 51 18.56 -8.99 4.45
N ARG A 52 17.27 -9.29 4.57
CA ARG A 52 16.67 -10.57 4.14
C ARG A 52 16.44 -10.67 2.62
N PHE A 53 16.42 -9.54 1.89
CA PHE A 53 16.07 -9.50 0.47
C PHE A 53 17.00 -8.58 -0.34
N ARG A 54 17.23 -8.95 -1.61
CA ARG A 54 17.93 -8.14 -2.61
C ARG A 54 17.14 -6.87 -2.93
N ARG A 55 17.84 -5.78 -3.28
CA ARG A 55 17.21 -4.53 -3.72
C ARG A 55 17.58 -4.21 -5.17
N TRP A 56 16.59 -3.72 -5.89
CA TRP A 56 16.72 -3.22 -7.25
C TRP A 56 16.49 -1.71 -7.22
N ALA A 57 17.27 -0.96 -8.00
CA ALA A 57 16.96 0.44 -8.25
C ALA A 57 15.56 0.51 -8.89
N LEU A 58 14.71 1.38 -8.37
CA LEU A 58 13.36 1.57 -8.88
C LEU A 58 13.11 3.07 -8.92
N ASP A 59 12.93 3.61 -10.12
CA ASP A 59 12.47 4.97 -10.34
C ASP A 59 10.97 4.88 -10.68
N ALA A 60 10.13 5.19 -9.70
CA ALA A 60 8.68 5.06 -9.80
C ALA A 60 8.00 6.18 -9.02
N ASP A 61 6.94 6.75 -9.57
CA ASP A 61 6.15 7.76 -8.86
C ASP A 61 5.41 7.11 -7.69
N ILE A 62 5.39 7.82 -6.57
CA ILE A 62 4.68 7.45 -5.36
C ILE A 62 3.64 8.51 -5.04
N GLU A 63 2.42 8.05 -4.80
CA GLU A 63 1.36 8.87 -4.20
C GLU A 63 0.92 8.19 -2.90
N LEU A 64 1.09 8.90 -1.78
CA LEU A 64 0.56 8.47 -0.49
C LEU A 64 -0.94 8.80 -0.45
N LEU A 65 -1.75 7.76 -0.22
CA LEU A 65 -3.22 7.87 -0.19
C LEU A 65 -3.78 7.93 1.23
N SER A 66 -3.08 7.32 2.19
CA SER A 66 -3.46 7.25 3.62
C SER A 66 -2.23 6.82 4.44
N PRO A 67 -2.08 7.22 5.72
CA PRO A 67 -2.96 8.10 6.50
C PRO A 67 -2.79 9.59 6.17
N VAL A 68 -1.71 9.94 5.48
CA VAL A 68 -1.42 11.29 5.01
C VAL A 68 -1.39 11.29 3.49
N ARG A 69 -1.69 12.45 2.90
CA ARG A 69 -1.54 12.68 1.47
C ARG A 69 -0.17 13.30 1.20
N GLY A 70 0.47 12.81 0.15
CA GLY A 70 1.79 13.28 -0.25
C GLY A 70 2.26 12.60 -1.53
N SER A 71 3.36 13.10 -2.07
CA SER A 71 3.93 12.66 -3.34
C SER A 71 5.43 12.45 -3.22
N GLY A 72 5.98 11.65 -4.12
CA GLY A 72 7.40 11.37 -4.12
C GLY A 72 7.81 10.30 -5.11
N LEU A 73 8.96 9.68 -4.83
CA LEU A 73 9.60 8.71 -5.70
C LEU A 73 10.07 7.49 -4.92
N ALA A 74 9.97 6.32 -5.54
CA ALA A 74 10.76 5.17 -5.13
C ALA A 74 12.23 5.40 -5.46
N ILE A 75 13.10 4.94 -4.57
CA ILE A 75 14.57 4.93 -4.78
C ILE A 75 15.01 3.50 -5.10
N ASN A 76 14.49 2.55 -4.33
CA ASN A 76 14.73 1.13 -4.56
C ASN A 76 13.61 0.28 -3.97
N ALA A 77 13.51 -0.93 -4.49
CA ALA A 77 12.52 -1.92 -4.10
C ALA A 77 13.18 -3.26 -3.80
N SER A 78 12.51 -4.04 -2.97
CA SER A 78 12.74 -5.47 -2.78
C SER A 78 11.39 -6.17 -2.77
N VAL A 79 11.39 -7.50 -2.83
CA VAL A 79 10.16 -8.27 -2.58
C VAL A 79 9.52 -7.96 -1.22
N GLY A 80 10.30 -7.53 -0.22
CA GLY A 80 9.76 -7.22 1.11
C GLY A 80 9.32 -5.78 1.32
N GLY A 81 9.61 -4.85 0.40
CA GLY A 81 9.34 -3.44 0.66
C GLY A 81 10.07 -2.44 -0.21
N LEU A 82 9.81 -1.16 0.05
CA LEU A 82 10.32 -0.01 -0.70
C LEU A 82 11.17 0.90 0.17
N ARG A 83 12.07 1.64 -0.47
CA ARG A 83 12.61 2.89 0.07
C ARG A 83 12.11 4.02 -0.82
N ILE A 84 11.46 5.00 -0.21
CA ILE A 84 10.87 6.13 -0.93
C ILE A 84 11.38 7.45 -0.36
N ALA A 85 11.40 8.47 -1.20
CA ALA A 85 11.51 9.87 -0.82
C ALA A 85 10.15 10.53 -1.05
N VAL A 86 9.61 11.25 -0.07
CA VAL A 86 8.29 11.89 -0.15
C VAL A 86 8.31 13.27 0.50
N ASP A 87 7.38 14.13 0.10
CA ASP A 87 7.20 15.48 0.64
C ASP A 87 6.67 15.52 2.08
N THR A 88 6.00 14.45 2.52
CA THR A 88 5.32 14.39 3.82
C THR A 88 5.83 13.25 4.71
N GLY A 89 5.78 13.47 6.02
CA GLY A 89 6.20 12.50 7.01
C GLY A 89 5.09 11.50 7.36
N VAL A 90 5.45 10.23 7.49
CA VAL A 90 4.59 9.20 8.08
C VAL A 90 5.28 8.65 9.34
N PRO A 91 4.57 8.52 10.48
CA PRO A 91 5.13 7.92 11.68
C PRO A 91 5.59 6.49 11.45
N VAL A 92 6.62 6.07 12.20
CA VAL A 92 7.05 4.66 12.26
C VAL A 92 5.92 3.79 12.80
N ASP A 93 5.87 2.53 12.37
CA ASP A 93 4.85 1.52 12.67
C ASP A 93 3.44 1.79 12.14
N HIS A 94 3.20 2.93 11.48
CA HIS A 94 1.95 3.15 10.76
C HIS A 94 1.88 2.37 9.44
N ILE A 95 0.67 1.91 9.11
CA ILE A 95 0.36 1.33 7.80
C ILE A 95 -0.06 2.46 6.87
N CYS A 96 0.62 2.57 5.73
CA CYS A 96 0.28 3.48 4.66
C CYS A 96 -0.32 2.73 3.48
N THR A 97 -1.23 3.40 2.78
CA THR A 97 -1.70 2.98 1.46
C THR A 97 -1.04 3.90 0.44
N LEU A 98 -0.37 3.32 -0.55
CA LEU A 98 0.35 4.06 -1.57
C LEU A 98 -0.02 3.56 -2.96
N ARG A 99 -0.03 4.46 -3.93
CA ARG A 99 -0.03 4.12 -5.35
C ARG A 99 1.42 4.15 -5.84
N VAL A 100 1.84 3.07 -6.48
CA VAL A 100 3.15 2.96 -7.14
C VAL A 100 2.91 2.98 -8.65
N ARG A 101 3.47 3.95 -9.37
CA ARG A 101 3.37 4.02 -10.82
C ARG A 101 4.76 3.84 -11.43
N THR A 102 4.92 2.78 -12.21
CA THR A 102 6.21 2.43 -12.85
C THR A 102 6.21 2.74 -14.37
N ALA A 103 5.02 2.93 -14.96
CA ALA A 103 4.83 3.44 -16.31
C ALA A 103 3.46 4.15 -16.39
N PRO A 104 3.17 4.97 -17.42
CA PRO A 104 1.91 5.72 -17.53
C PRO A 104 0.64 4.86 -17.42
N ASP A 105 0.70 3.62 -17.93
CA ASP A 105 -0.37 2.62 -17.94
C ASP A 105 -0.20 1.53 -16.87
N HIS A 106 0.89 1.56 -16.11
CA HIS A 106 1.20 0.55 -15.10
C HIS A 106 1.30 1.16 -13.70
N SER A 107 0.27 0.89 -12.88
CA SER A 107 0.23 1.27 -11.47
C SER A 107 -0.38 0.20 -10.58
N THR A 108 0.07 0.15 -9.33
CA THR A 108 -0.47 -0.74 -8.30
C THR A 108 -0.82 0.04 -7.03
N ILE A 109 -1.70 -0.52 -6.19
CA ILE A 109 -2.04 0.03 -4.87
C ILE A 109 -1.47 -0.90 -3.80
N GLU A 110 -0.50 -0.44 -3.03
CA GLU A 110 0.15 -1.24 -2.00
C GLU A 110 -0.17 -0.75 -0.60
N HIS A 111 -0.18 -1.70 0.33
CA HIS A 111 -0.23 -1.43 1.77
C HIS A 111 1.14 -1.77 2.36
N ALA A 112 1.71 -0.86 3.14
CA ALA A 112 3.02 -1.08 3.73
C ALA A 112 3.16 -0.40 5.10
N LYS A 113 3.87 -1.06 6.01
CA LYS A 113 4.25 -0.51 7.31
C LYS A 113 5.50 0.35 7.17
N VAL A 114 5.52 1.51 7.79
CA VAL A 114 6.73 2.33 7.91
C VAL A 114 7.66 1.71 8.95
N VAL A 115 8.77 1.13 8.53
CA VAL A 115 9.76 0.49 9.43
C VAL A 115 10.85 1.46 9.90
N TRP A 116 11.05 2.57 9.19
CA TRP A 116 11.86 3.69 9.64
C TRP A 116 11.49 4.96 8.85
N SER A 117 11.71 6.12 9.47
CA SER A 117 11.46 7.43 8.88
C SER A 117 12.62 8.37 9.21
N ARG A 118 13.04 9.18 8.24
CA ARG A 118 14.11 10.17 8.42
C ARG A 118 13.75 11.47 7.71
N ALA A 119 13.55 12.53 8.48
CA ALA A 119 13.37 13.88 7.97
C ALA A 119 14.62 14.36 7.22
N ARG A 120 14.39 15.15 6.17
CA ARG A 120 15.35 15.87 5.33
C ARG A 120 14.87 17.31 5.15
N PRO A 121 15.74 18.24 4.73
CA PRO A 121 15.33 19.63 4.51
C PRO A 121 14.14 19.80 3.53
N ASP A 122 13.98 18.86 2.60
CA ASP A 122 13.04 18.87 1.48
C ASP A 122 11.94 17.79 1.59
N GLY A 123 11.85 17.08 2.71
CA GLY A 123 10.85 16.02 2.89
C GLY A 123 11.33 14.90 3.79
N TYR A 124 10.97 13.66 3.44
CA TYR A 124 11.23 12.48 4.25
C TYR A 124 11.74 11.32 3.40
N LEU A 125 12.73 10.61 3.94
CA LEU A 125 13.07 9.27 3.48
C LEU A 125 12.35 8.25 4.35
N LEU A 126 11.61 7.34 3.73
CA LEU A 126 10.87 6.30 4.42
C LEU A 126 11.36 4.91 3.97
N GLY A 127 11.46 4.00 4.93
CA GLY A 127 11.57 2.58 4.68
C GLY A 127 10.23 1.92 4.91
N LEU A 128 9.73 1.21 3.90
CA LEU A 128 8.45 0.54 3.92
C LEU A 128 8.64 -0.97 3.87
N GLU A 129 7.83 -1.70 4.63
CA GLU A 129 7.68 -3.15 4.58
C GLU A 129 6.28 -3.48 4.08
N PHE A 130 6.16 -4.22 2.98
CA PHE A 130 4.84 -4.59 2.45
C PHE A 130 4.09 -5.47 3.44
N VAL A 131 2.80 -5.20 3.60
CA VAL A 131 1.91 -6.06 4.36
C VAL A 131 0.97 -6.78 3.41
N SER A 132 0.76 -8.07 3.65
CA SER A 132 -0.33 -8.78 2.98
C SER A 132 -1.64 -8.07 3.31
N ALA A 133 -2.50 -7.86 2.31
CA ALA A 133 -3.90 -7.59 2.60
C ALA A 133 -4.41 -8.71 3.53
N PRO A 134 -5.17 -8.40 4.59
CA PRO A 134 -5.71 -9.43 5.46
C PRO A 134 -6.46 -10.44 4.58
N SER A 135 -6.02 -11.70 4.64
CA SER A 135 -6.78 -12.82 4.13
C SER A 135 -8.02 -12.92 5.00
N SER A 136 -9.15 -12.40 4.50
CA SER A 136 -10.47 -12.68 5.06
C SER A 136 -10.79 -14.16 4.99
#